data_AF-A0A7R8YUQ9-F1
#
_entry.id   AF-A0A7R8YUQ9-F1
#
_cell.length_a   1.000
_cell.length_b   1.000
_cell.length_c   1.000
_cell.angle_alpha   90.00
_cell.angle_beta   90.00
_cell.angle_gamma   90.00
#
_symmetry.space_group_name_H-M   'P 1'
#
loop_
_entity.id
_entity.type
_entity.pdbx_description
1 polymer ?
#
loop_
_entity_poly.entity_id
_entity_poly.type
_entity_poly.pdbx_seq_one_letter_code
_entity_poly.pdbx_strand_id
1 'polypeptide(L)'
;MFAHEILDVILKNTDAEIDRYLAAQPNTDESASLRIVAVNKLEAFIRLLYYLGVNKNNQLDVKELWAHDFGTILCKVMMSQRHFEFINCQIRFGDKDTRVERCASDVLAIICEIWTFLC
;
A
#
# COMPACT_ATOMS: atom_id res chain seq x y z
N MET A 1 -5.30 -5.20 -16.49
CA MET A 1 -5.47 -3.79 -16.08
C MET A 1 -6.44 -3.81 -14.92
N PHE A 2 -6.03 -3.37 -13.73
CA PHE A 2 -6.95 -3.35 -12.58
C PHE A 2 -8.07 -2.34 -12.82
N ALA A 3 -9.27 -2.61 -12.29
CA ALA A 3 -10.37 -1.67 -12.33
C ALA A 3 -9.99 -0.41 -11.53
N HIS A 4 -10.20 0.78 -12.09
CA HIS A 4 -9.91 2.06 -11.41
C HIS A 4 -10.66 2.14 -10.07
N GLU A 5 -11.84 1.55 -10.00
CA GLU A 5 -12.69 1.45 -8.81
C GLU A 5 -11.97 0.79 -7.62
N ILE A 6 -11.18 -0.27 -7.86
CA ILE A 6 -10.42 -0.95 -6.81
C ILE A 6 -9.29 -0.04 -6.30
N LEU A 7 -8.61 0.66 -7.22
CA LEU A 7 -7.54 1.60 -6.86
C LEU A 7 -8.09 2.76 -6.04
N ASP A 8 -9.25 3.29 -6.40
CA ASP A 8 -9.90 4.39 -5.70
C ASP A 8 -10.31 4.01 -4.26
N VAL A 9 -10.85 2.80 -4.07
CA VAL A 9 -11.17 2.26 -2.74
C VAL A 9 -9.91 2.12 -1.91
N ILE A 10 -8.84 1.54 -2.46
CA ILE A 10 -7.57 1.39 -1.74
C ILE A 10 -6.98 2.75 -1.38
N LEU A 11 -6.96 3.68 -2.34
CA LEU A 11 -6.42 5.01 -2.15
C LEU A 11 -7.16 5.75 -1.04
N LYS A 12 -8.49 5.83 -1.12
CA LYS A 12 -9.33 6.49 -0.11
C LYS A 12 -9.07 5.96 1.30
N ASN A 13 -9.03 4.64 1.47
CA ASN A 13 -8.85 4.03 2.79
C ASN A 13 -7.40 4.14 3.29
N THR A 14 -6.42 4.09 2.38
CA THR A 14 -5.00 4.24 2.70
C THR A 14 -4.69 5.67 3.12
N ASP A 15 -5.20 6.68 2.40
CA ASP A 15 -5.06 8.10 2.74
C ASP A 15 -5.65 8.40 4.12
N ALA A 16 -6.84 7.87 4.41
CA ALA A 16 -7.47 8.01 5.73
C ALA A 16 -6.62 7.40 6.86
N GLU A 17 -5.94 6.28 6.63
CA GLU A 17 -5.04 5.69 7.63
C GLU A 17 -3.73 6.49 7.76
N ILE A 18 -3.19 7.02 6.66
CA ILE A 18 -2.03 7.91 6.68
C ILE A 18 -2.34 9.15 7.52
N ASP A 19 -3.49 9.78 7.33
CA ASP A 19 -3.90 10.95 8.12
C ASP A 19 -4.00 10.61 9.61
N ARG A 20 -4.52 9.43 9.97
CA ARG A 20 -4.53 8.96 11.37
C ARG A 20 -3.12 8.74 11.92
N TYR A 21 -2.25 8.09 11.15
CA TYR A 21 -0.86 7.85 11.54
C TYR A 21 -0.10 9.15 11.80
N LEU A 22 -0.34 10.16 10.96
CA LEU A 22 0.28 11.47 11.07
C LEU A 22 -0.29 12.30 12.21
N ALA A 23 -1.61 12.25 12.44
CA ALA A 23 -2.23 12.89 13.60
C ALA A 23 -1.67 12.36 14.93
N ALA A 24 -1.29 11.08 14.97
CA ALA A 24 -0.66 10.46 16.13
C ALA A 24 0.84 10.80 16.29
N GLN A 25 1.49 11.38 15.28
CA GLN A 25 2.91 11.73 15.27
C GLN A 25 3.15 13.19 14.84
N PRO A 26 2.76 14.17 15.67
CA PRO A 26 2.98 15.57 15.34
C PRO A 26 4.47 15.91 15.34
N ASN A 27 4.94 16.51 14.25
CA ASN A 27 6.25 17.18 14.09
C ASN A 27 7.46 16.32 13.64
N THR A 28 7.43 15.86 12.38
CA THR A 28 8.68 15.59 11.65
C THR A 28 8.58 16.12 10.22
N ASP A 29 9.64 16.76 9.72
CA ASP A 29 9.80 17.18 8.31
C ASP A 29 9.62 15.98 7.34
N GLU A 30 9.92 14.79 7.86
CA GLU A 30 9.73 13.49 7.25
C GLU A 30 8.27 13.17 6.88
N SER A 31 7.31 13.64 7.68
CA SER A 31 5.88 13.41 7.46
C SER A 31 5.38 14.01 6.14
N ALA A 32 5.93 15.15 5.71
CA ALA A 32 5.55 15.81 4.47
C ALA A 32 5.96 14.99 3.24
N SER A 33 7.13 14.34 3.29
CA SER A 33 7.63 13.49 2.20
C SER A 33 6.85 12.18 2.04
N LEU A 34 6.21 11.71 3.11
CA LEU A 34 5.40 10.49 3.17
C LEU A 34 3.90 10.76 2.97
N ARG A 35 3.45 12.01 3.17
CA ARG A 35 2.04 12.42 3.24
C ARG A 35 1.22 12.16 1.99
N ILE A 36 1.87 12.17 0.82
CA ILE A 36 1.14 12.13 -0.45
C ILE A 36 1.33 10.74 -1.05
N VAL A 37 0.37 9.85 -0.79
CA VAL A 37 0.12 8.68 -1.63
C VAL A 37 -0.81 9.16 -2.74
N ALA A 38 -0.25 9.50 -3.89
CA ALA A 38 -1.04 9.76 -5.08
C ALA A 38 -1.39 8.43 -5.76
N VAL A 39 -2.46 8.41 -6.57
CA VAL A 39 -2.81 7.29 -7.48
C VAL A 39 -1.56 6.74 -8.17
N ASN A 40 -0.70 7.61 -8.71
CA ASN A 40 0.54 7.22 -9.39
C ASN A 40 1.51 6.43 -8.50
N LYS A 41 1.64 6.76 -7.21
CA LYS A 41 2.51 6.04 -6.27
C LYS A 41 1.92 4.69 -5.89
N LEU A 42 0.61 4.62 -5.69
CA LEU A 42 -0.09 3.36 -5.43
C LEU A 42 -0.01 2.42 -6.65
N GLU A 43 -0.19 2.94 -7.85
CA GLU A 43 0.02 2.19 -9.08
C GLU A 43 1.47 1.70 -9.22
N ALA A 44 2.45 2.56 -8.96
CA ALA A 44 3.86 2.16 -8.99
C ALA A 44 4.15 1.06 -7.96
N PHE A 45 3.56 1.14 -6.76
CA PHE A 45 3.67 0.11 -5.73
C PHE A 45 3.12 -1.23 -6.21
N ILE A 46 1.90 -1.25 -6.75
CA ILE A 46 1.26 -2.47 -7.27
C ILE A 46 2.03 -3.05 -8.45
N ARG A 47 2.50 -2.21 -9.38
CA ARG A 47 3.36 -2.63 -10.50
C ARG A 47 4.65 -3.27 -10.00
N LEU A 48 5.23 -2.73 -8.93
CA LEU A 48 6.43 -3.29 -8.33
C LEU A 48 6.15 -4.64 -7.67
N LEU A 49 5.03 -4.80 -6.96
CA LEU A 49 4.62 -6.10 -6.42
C LEU A 49 4.43 -7.15 -7.52
N TYR A 50 3.80 -6.77 -8.63
CA TYR A 50 3.64 -7.66 -9.78
C TYR A 50 5.00 -8.09 -10.35
N TYR A 51 5.90 -7.12 -10.55
CA TYR A 51 7.26 -7.39 -11.01
C TYR A 51 8.00 -8.35 -10.07
N LEU A 52 7.95 -8.12 -8.76
CA LEU A 52 8.60 -8.98 -7.77
C LEU A 52 8.04 -10.40 -7.79
N GLY A 53 6.71 -10.53 -7.94
CA GLY A 53 6.05 -11.83 -8.08
C GLY A 53 6.49 -12.61 -9.32
N VAL A 54 6.52 -11.95 -10.49
CA VAL A 54 6.96 -12.57 -11.76
C VAL A 54 8.41 -13.03 -11.68
N ASN A 55 9.28 -12.28 -10.99
CA ASN A 55 10.69 -12.63 -10.84
C ASN A 55 10.97 -13.59 -9.67
N LYS A 56 9.94 -14.10 -8.98
CA LYS A 56 10.06 -14.99 -7.81
C LYS A 56 10.88 -14.39 -6.65
N ASN A 57 10.85 -13.06 -6.55
CA ASN A 57 11.55 -12.29 -5.52
C ASN A 57 10.69 -12.05 -4.28
N ASN A 58 9.52 -12.70 -4.18
CA ASN A 58 8.55 -12.55 -3.09
C ASN A 58 9.02 -13.11 -1.74
N GLN A 59 10.09 -13.90 -1.73
CA GLN A 59 10.71 -14.48 -0.52
C GLN A 59 11.91 -13.67 -0.04
N LEU A 60 12.38 -12.70 -0.83
CA LEU A 60 13.55 -11.89 -0.48
C LEU A 60 13.19 -10.81 0.53
N ASP A 61 14.14 -10.48 1.40
CA ASP A 61 13.96 -9.38 2.34
C ASP A 61 13.91 -8.04 1.58
N VAL A 62 13.14 -7.09 2.08
CA VAL A 62 13.00 -5.76 1.45
C VAL A 62 14.37 -5.07 1.34
N LYS A 63 15.27 -5.27 2.31
CA LYS A 63 16.64 -4.70 2.25
C LYS A 63 17.46 -5.33 1.13
N GLU A 64 17.28 -6.62 0.85
CA GLU A 64 17.96 -7.31 -0.25
C GLU A 64 17.45 -6.78 -1.60
N LEU A 65 16.15 -6.55 -1.71
CA LEU A 65 15.53 -5.99 -2.92
C LEU A 65 16.05 -4.59 -3.27
N TRP A 66 16.39 -3.77 -2.26
CA TRP A 66 16.94 -2.43 -2.43
C TRP A 66 18.47 -2.34 -2.23
N ALA A 67 19.16 -3.46 -2.02
CA ALA A 67 20.61 -3.48 -1.79
C ALA A 67 21.38 -2.80 -2.93
N HIS A 68 22.44 -2.08 -2.61
CA HIS A 68 23.23 -1.32 -3.60
C HIS A 68 23.78 -2.24 -4.71
N ASP A 69 24.39 -3.36 -4.32
CA ASP A 69 25.19 -4.19 -5.23
C ASP A 69 24.36 -5.25 -5.97
N PHE A 70 23.43 -5.92 -5.27
CA PHE A 70 22.65 -7.05 -5.80
C PHE A 70 21.14 -6.82 -5.80
N GLY A 71 20.69 -5.66 -5.30
CA GLY A 71 19.28 -5.30 -5.31
C GLY A 71 18.78 -5.00 -6.71
N THR A 72 17.47 -5.05 -6.87
CA THR A 72 16.82 -4.86 -8.16
C THR A 72 16.82 -3.38 -8.54
N ILE A 73 17.39 -3.04 -9.71
CA ILE A 73 17.41 -1.66 -10.23
C ILE A 73 15.99 -1.10 -10.34
N LEU A 74 15.02 -1.91 -10.79
CA LEU A 74 13.64 -1.45 -10.96
C LEU A 74 13.00 -0.99 -9.64
N CYS A 75 13.31 -1.66 -8.52
CA CYS A 75 12.85 -1.26 -7.20
C CYS A 75 13.31 0.17 -6.88
N LYS A 76 14.60 0.46 -7.05
CA LYS A 76 15.21 1.76 -6.77
C LYS A 76 14.71 2.88 -7.71
N VAL A 77 14.44 2.55 -8.97
CA VAL A 77 13.95 3.50 -9.98
C VAL A 77 12.48 3.84 -9.75
N MET A 78 11.65 2.88 -9.33
CA MET A 78 10.23 3.14 -9.09
C MET A 78 9.97 3.92 -7.80
N MET A 79 10.63 3.56 -6.70
CA MET A 79 10.47 4.27 -5.43
C MET A 79 11.61 3.97 -4.44
N SER A 80 11.73 4.82 -3.42
CA SER A 80 12.64 4.54 -2.31
C SER A 80 12.16 3.32 -1.51
N GLN A 81 13.11 2.58 -0.91
CA GLN A 81 12.80 1.47 0.01
C GLN A 81 11.83 1.92 1.10
N ARG A 82 12.06 3.11 1.64
CA ARG A 82 11.25 3.69 2.69
C ARG A 82 9.80 3.95 2.26
N HIS A 83 9.59 4.46 1.04
CA HIS A 83 8.23 4.66 0.52
C HIS A 83 7.52 3.34 0.30
N PHE A 84 8.23 2.32 -0.19
CA PHE A 84 7.68 0.98 -0.34
C PHE A 84 7.23 0.40 1.01
N GLU A 85 8.10 0.42 2.01
CA GLU A 85 7.80 -0.06 3.37
C GLU A 85 6.65 0.73 4.00
N PHE A 86 6.65 2.05 3.84
CA PHE A 86 5.59 2.91 4.36
C PHE A 86 4.24 2.55 3.73
N ILE A 87 4.14 2.50 2.39
CA ILE A 87 2.89 2.14 1.71
C ILE A 87 2.46 0.73 2.12
N ASN A 88 3.38 -0.22 2.22
CA ASN A 88 3.09 -1.59 2.65
C ASN A 88 2.47 -1.65 4.07
N CYS A 89 2.90 -0.78 4.99
CA CYS A 89 2.32 -0.68 6.32
C CYS A 89 0.96 0.02 6.36
N GLN A 90 0.76 1.01 5.48
CA GLN A 90 -0.44 1.85 5.49
C GLN A 90 -1.57 1.35 4.59
N ILE A 91 -1.31 0.42 3.67
CA ILE A 91 -2.34 -0.03 2.71
C ILE A 91 -3.58 -0.56 3.42
N ARG A 92 -4.75 -0.03 3.05
CA ARG A 92 -6.06 -0.47 3.56
C ARG A 92 -7.00 -0.76 2.40
N PHE A 93 -7.72 -1.86 2.52
CA PHE A 93 -8.67 -2.36 1.51
C PHE A 93 -10.13 -2.04 1.85
N GLY A 94 -10.39 -1.47 3.03
CA GLY A 94 -11.70 -1.12 3.51
C GLY A 94 -11.63 -0.11 4.65
N ASP A 95 -12.77 0.48 4.97
CA ASP A 95 -12.89 1.49 6.02
C ASP A 95 -12.75 0.86 7.41
N LYS A 96 -11.87 1.45 8.21
CA LYS A 96 -11.53 0.98 9.56
C LYS A 96 -12.61 1.31 10.58
N ASP A 97 -13.39 2.38 10.38
CA ASP A 97 -14.37 2.84 11.38
C ASP A 97 -15.61 1.95 11.39
N THR A 98 -16.03 1.50 10.22
CA THR A 98 -17.20 0.61 10.03
C THR A 98 -16.82 -0.87 10.06
N ARG A 99 -15.54 -1.18 10.34
CA ARG A 99 -15.03 -2.57 10.38
C ARG A 99 -15.64 -3.37 11.53
N VAL A 100 -15.89 -2.75 12.68
CA VAL A 100 -16.41 -3.43 13.87
C VAL A 100 -17.85 -3.88 13.63
N GLU A 101 -18.69 -3.03 13.04
CA GLU A 101 -20.08 -3.38 12.72
C GLU A 101 -20.16 -4.42 11.60
N ARG A 102 -19.28 -4.35 10.58
CA ARG A 102 -19.26 -5.29 9.46
C ARG A 102 -18.66 -6.66 9.80
N CYS A 103 -17.64 -6.73 10.67
CA CYS A 103 -17.08 -8.01 11.14
C CYS A 103 -18.07 -8.85 11.95
N ALA A 104 -19.12 -8.24 12.52
CA ALA A 104 -20.14 -8.96 13.26
C ALA A 104 -21.03 -9.84 12.36
N SER A 105 -21.17 -9.48 11.08
CA SER A 105 -21.99 -10.21 10.10
C SER A 105 -21.17 -10.87 8.99
N ASP A 106 -19.94 -10.42 8.73
CA ASP A 106 -19.12 -10.90 7.63
C ASP A 106 -17.63 -11.06 8.03
N VAL A 107 -17.13 -12.29 7.96
CA VAL A 107 -15.73 -12.65 8.27
C VAL A 107 -14.75 -11.99 7.29
N LEU A 108 -15.20 -11.64 6.08
CA LEU A 108 -14.40 -11.02 5.04
C LEU A 108 -14.51 -9.49 5.01
N ALA A 109 -15.13 -8.85 6.01
CA ALA A 109 -15.40 -7.40 6.05
C ALA A 109 -14.19 -6.49 5.72
N ILE A 110 -12.96 -6.97 5.93
CA ILE A 110 -11.71 -6.24 5.64
C ILE A 110 -11.43 -6.12 4.13
N ILE A 111 -11.92 -7.07 3.33
CA ILE A 111 -11.72 -7.15 1.87
C ILE A 111 -13.02 -7.19 1.07
N CYS A 112 -14.19 -7.25 1.73
CA CYS A 112 -15.49 -7.46 1.08
C CYS A 112 -15.81 -6.45 -0.03
N GLU A 113 -15.44 -5.18 0.15
CA GLU A 113 -15.68 -4.16 -0.85
C GLU A 113 -14.92 -4.47 -2.14
N ILE A 114 -13.66 -4.93 -2.04
CA ILE A 114 -12.85 -5.33 -3.19
C ILE A 114 -13.30 -6.67 -3.76
N TRP A 115 -13.70 -7.61 -2.91
CA TRP A 115 -14.22 -8.91 -3.34
C TRP A 115 -15.45 -8.76 -4.24
N THR A 116 -16.31 -7.77 -3.95
CA THR A 116 -17.50 -7.45 -4.77
C THR A 116 -17.14 -6.97 -6.18
N PHE A 117 -15.98 -6.34 -6.38
CA PHE A 117 -15.51 -5.94 -7.70
C PHE A 117 -14.79 -7.07 -8.46
N LEU A 118 -14.41 -8.15 -7.78
CA LEU A 118 -13.65 -9.27 -8.36
C LEU A 118 -14.50 -10.49 -8.71
N CYS A 119 -15.74 -10.56 -8.21
CA CYS A 119 -16.70 -11.65 -8.41
C CYS A 119 -17.95 -11.16 -9.14
#